data_AF-A0AAJ0G0Z8-F1
#
_entry.id   AF-A0AAJ0G0Z8-F1
#
_cell.length_a   1.000
_cell.length_b   1.000
_cell.length_c   1.000
_cell.angle_alpha   90.00
_cell.angle_beta   90.00
_cell.angle_gamma   90.00
#
_symmetry.space_group_name_H-M   'P 1'
#
loop_
_entity.id
_entity.type
_entity.pdbx_description
1 polymer ?
#
loop_
_entity_poly.entity_id
_entity_poly.type
_entity_poly.pdbx_seq_one_letter_code
_entity_poly.pdbx_strand_id
1 'polypeptide(L)'
;MVFHDIWDQWFGIPKLQFQGPAAKKDDVVCEDDVASQSIMLGLPWADIDFILQAQQAWADRYARGRWYEHSVPFADGGEDKSNHDHDGGFSHFNARACFEADYERAIKWPAFQFQDVGWGTQDVHPMAQIPMDLIAGPWNEEKKRRLFWLTRGGIQLHLKMQNLIPWEVKVQCLDNAVISAECPDPLIINCLVSDWTFRDIPEDISRKQVLDLNRRIEWGGDPPDTKEVLRRIAIALNFDMQLPQWLHMPS
;
A
#
# COMPACT_ATOMS: atom_id res chain seq x y z
N MET A 1 -9.71 -6.82 -20.35
CA MET A 1 -9.38 -7.43 -19.04
C MET A 1 -9.34 -6.29 -18.04
N VAL A 2 -9.75 -6.50 -16.79
CA VAL A 2 -10.04 -5.42 -15.81
C VAL A 2 -8.87 -4.46 -15.54
N PHE A 3 -7.61 -4.90 -15.74
CA PHE A 3 -6.41 -4.05 -15.57
C PHE A 3 -5.73 -3.66 -16.89
N HIS A 4 -6.37 -3.94 -18.03
CA HIS A 4 -5.70 -3.82 -19.34
C HIS A 4 -5.21 -2.41 -19.62
N ASP A 5 -6.03 -1.39 -19.35
CA ASP A 5 -5.74 -0.02 -19.78
C ASP A 5 -4.67 0.61 -18.87
N ILE A 6 -4.75 0.40 -17.55
CA ILE A 6 -3.69 0.78 -16.60
C ILE A 6 -2.37 0.11 -16.97
N TRP A 7 -2.36 -1.20 -17.25
CA TRP A 7 -1.11 -1.87 -17.60
C TRP A 7 -0.58 -1.41 -18.96
N ASP A 8 -1.45 -1.16 -19.94
CA ASP A 8 -1.02 -0.66 -21.25
C ASP A 8 -0.36 0.72 -21.14
N GLN A 9 -0.88 1.57 -20.26
CA GLN A 9 -0.42 2.95 -20.07
C GLN A 9 0.82 3.07 -19.16
N TRP A 10 0.96 2.22 -18.12
CA TRP A 10 1.90 2.48 -17.02
C TRP A 10 2.81 1.31 -16.66
N PHE A 11 2.53 0.11 -17.14
CA PHE A 11 3.27 -1.07 -16.69
C PHE A 11 4.72 -1.06 -17.18
N GLY A 12 5.66 -1.09 -16.23
CA GLY A 12 7.10 -1.24 -16.48
C GLY A 12 7.82 0.00 -17.00
N ILE A 13 7.17 1.18 -17.02
CA ILE A 13 7.79 2.42 -17.52
C ILE A 13 8.77 2.99 -16.49
N PRO A 14 10.07 3.17 -16.85
CA PRO A 14 11.07 3.76 -15.95
C PRO A 14 10.68 5.14 -15.43
N LYS A 15 10.85 5.36 -14.12
CA LYS A 15 10.60 6.67 -13.46
C LYS A 15 11.42 7.82 -14.07
N LEU A 16 12.58 7.52 -14.65
CA LEU A 16 13.46 8.49 -15.31
C LEU A 16 13.06 8.80 -16.76
N GLN A 17 12.24 7.97 -17.40
CA GLN A 17 11.67 8.23 -18.72
C GLN A 17 10.28 8.87 -18.58
N PHE A 18 10.24 10.12 -18.10
CA PHE A 18 9.05 11.01 -18.13
C PHE A 18 8.59 11.33 -19.58
N GLN A 19 8.39 10.30 -20.41
CA GLN A 19 7.77 10.29 -21.73
C GLN A 19 6.54 9.37 -21.78
N GLY A 20 6.09 8.81 -20.65
CA GLY A 20 4.69 8.41 -20.49
C GLY A 20 3.79 9.65 -20.57
N PRO A 21 2.49 9.53 -20.92
CA PRO A 21 1.61 10.69 -20.98
C PRO A 21 1.71 11.42 -19.65
N ALA A 22 2.20 12.66 -19.69
CA ALA A 22 2.26 13.48 -18.50
C ALA A 22 0.84 13.52 -17.94
N ALA A 23 0.66 12.98 -16.74
CA ALA A 23 -0.50 13.26 -15.92
C ALA A 23 -0.54 14.77 -15.75
N LYS A 24 -1.21 15.47 -16.68
CA LYS A 24 -1.66 16.83 -16.42
C LYS A 24 -2.42 16.71 -15.11
N LYS A 25 -2.04 17.51 -14.12
CA LYS A 25 -2.56 17.42 -12.73
C LYS A 25 -4.09 17.43 -12.63
N ASP A 26 -4.78 17.79 -13.72
CA ASP A 26 -6.24 17.86 -13.84
C ASP A 26 -6.85 16.85 -14.84
N ASP A 27 -6.05 15.96 -15.45
CA ASP A 27 -6.43 15.20 -16.66
C ASP A 27 -5.83 13.78 -16.67
N VAL A 28 -5.68 13.13 -15.51
CA VAL A 28 -5.56 11.65 -15.48
C VAL A 28 -6.96 11.11 -15.77
N VAL A 29 -7.38 11.23 -17.03
CA VAL A 29 -8.45 10.42 -17.58
C VAL A 29 -7.82 9.06 -17.82
N CYS A 30 -7.56 8.34 -16.73
CA CYS A 30 -7.43 6.91 -16.87
C CYS A 30 -8.83 6.44 -17.27
N GLU A 31 -8.98 6.02 -18.52
CA GLU A 31 -10.27 5.54 -19.07
C GLU A 31 -10.72 4.22 -18.41
N ASP A 32 -9.89 3.67 -17.52
CA ASP A 32 -10.13 2.42 -16.82
C ASP A 32 -11.29 2.54 -15.83
N ASP A 33 -12.16 1.52 -15.81
CA ASP A 33 -13.30 1.48 -14.91
C ASP A 33 -12.84 1.15 -13.48
N VAL A 34 -12.60 2.21 -12.71
CA VAL A 34 -12.26 2.17 -11.27
C VAL A 34 -13.20 1.25 -10.49
N ALA A 35 -14.49 1.24 -10.84
CA ALA A 35 -15.48 0.40 -10.17
C ALA A 35 -15.24 -1.08 -10.48
N SER A 36 -14.95 -1.43 -11.73
CA SER A 36 -14.61 -2.81 -12.12
C SER A 36 -13.33 -3.31 -11.44
N GLN A 37 -12.27 -2.50 -11.34
CA GLN A 37 -11.06 -2.88 -10.60
C GLN A 37 -11.35 -3.10 -9.11
N SER A 38 -12.08 -2.17 -8.49
CA SER A 38 -12.47 -2.27 -7.08
C SER A 38 -13.32 -3.51 -6.80
N ILE A 39 -14.30 -3.81 -7.67
CA ILE A 39 -15.15 -5.01 -7.56
C ILE A 39 -14.30 -6.26 -7.68
N MET A 40 -13.43 -6.34 -8.70
CA MET A 40 -12.57 -7.51 -8.92
C MET A 40 -11.69 -7.80 -7.71
N LEU A 41 -11.06 -6.77 -7.13
CA LEU A 41 -10.20 -6.90 -5.95
C LEU A 41 -10.97 -7.39 -4.71
N GLY A 42 -12.27 -7.10 -4.63
CA GLY A 42 -13.15 -7.56 -3.55
C GLY A 42 -13.68 -8.99 -3.72
N LEU A 43 -13.41 -9.65 -4.85
CA LEU A 43 -13.90 -11.02 -5.08
C LEU A 43 -13.07 -12.04 -4.28
N PRO A 44 -13.71 -13.04 -3.66
CA PRO A 44 -13.02 -14.00 -2.78
C PRO A 44 -12.05 -14.93 -3.52
N TRP A 45 -12.17 -15.03 -4.85
CA TRP A 45 -11.28 -15.82 -5.71
C TRP A 45 -10.15 -15.00 -6.33
N ALA A 46 -10.18 -13.67 -6.21
CA ALA A 46 -9.12 -12.79 -6.70
C ALA A 46 -7.98 -12.71 -5.67
N ASP A 47 -7.30 -13.84 -5.50
CA ASP A 47 -6.10 -13.94 -4.68
C ASP A 47 -4.86 -13.43 -5.43
N ILE A 48 -3.73 -13.33 -4.71
CA ILE A 48 -2.47 -12.88 -5.30
C ILE A 48 -2.00 -13.76 -6.47
N ASP A 49 -2.23 -15.08 -6.41
CA ASP A 49 -1.80 -16.01 -7.45
C ASP A 49 -2.56 -15.77 -8.75
N PHE A 50 -3.87 -15.55 -8.65
CA PHE A 50 -4.72 -15.16 -9.77
C PHE A 50 -4.27 -13.82 -10.38
N ILE A 51 -4.01 -12.82 -9.54
CA ILE A 51 -3.59 -11.48 -9.99
C ILE A 51 -2.26 -11.57 -10.76
N LEU A 52 -1.26 -12.26 -10.22
CA LEU A 52 0.05 -12.42 -10.85
C LEU A 52 -0.03 -13.25 -12.14
N GLN A 53 -0.89 -14.26 -12.19
CA GLN A 53 -1.14 -15.03 -13.41
C GLN A 53 -1.79 -14.15 -14.49
N ALA A 54 -2.77 -13.32 -14.13
CA ALA A 54 -3.38 -12.36 -15.05
C ALA A 54 -2.36 -11.35 -15.58
N GLN A 55 -1.47 -10.86 -14.70
CA GLN A 55 -0.37 -9.96 -15.06
C GLN A 55 0.60 -10.61 -16.04
N GLN A 56 1.01 -11.85 -15.80
CA GLN A 56 1.86 -12.61 -16.71
C GLN A 56 1.18 -12.82 -18.07
N ALA A 57 -0.08 -13.26 -18.08
CA ALA A 57 -0.82 -13.52 -19.31
C ALA A 57 -1.01 -12.26 -20.16
N TRP A 58 -1.20 -11.10 -19.51
CA TRP A 58 -1.22 -9.82 -20.19
C TRP A 58 0.16 -9.46 -20.75
N ALA A 59 1.22 -9.59 -19.95
CA ALA A 59 2.57 -9.24 -20.39
C ALA A 59 3.04 -10.09 -21.57
N ASP A 60 2.78 -11.41 -21.54
CA ASP A 60 3.10 -12.35 -22.62
C ASP A 60 2.42 -11.98 -23.95
N ARG A 61 1.28 -11.30 -23.88
CA ARG A 61 0.46 -10.92 -25.04
C ARG A 61 0.72 -9.49 -25.52
N TYR A 62 0.92 -8.54 -24.61
CA TYR A 62 0.90 -7.11 -24.92
C TYR A 62 2.22 -6.37 -24.60
N ALA A 63 3.08 -6.94 -23.75
CA ALA A 63 4.33 -6.30 -23.31
C ALA A 63 5.58 -6.74 -24.10
N ARG A 64 5.42 -7.57 -25.15
CA ARG A 64 6.56 -8.01 -25.98
C ARG A 64 7.27 -6.81 -26.60
N GLY A 65 8.58 -6.72 -26.36
CA GLY A 65 9.41 -5.60 -26.86
C GLY A 65 9.38 -4.34 -26.01
N ARG A 66 8.64 -4.31 -24.88
CA ARG A 66 8.72 -3.22 -23.90
C ARG A 66 9.93 -3.43 -22.98
N TRP A 67 10.49 -2.31 -22.53
CA TRP A 67 11.42 -2.29 -21.40
C TRP A 67 10.59 -2.41 -20.12
N TYR A 68 11.03 -3.25 -19.19
CA TYR A 68 10.41 -3.38 -17.88
C TYR A 68 11.46 -3.11 -16.80
N GLU A 69 11.17 -2.17 -15.90
CA GLU A 69 11.95 -1.91 -14.68
C GLU A 69 11.08 -2.22 -13.44
N HIS A 70 11.70 -2.72 -12.38
CA HIS A 70 11.00 -3.02 -11.13
C HIS A 70 10.47 -1.74 -10.48
N SER A 71 9.19 -1.73 -10.14
CA SER A 71 8.59 -0.73 -9.25
C SER A 71 8.87 -1.10 -7.80
N VAL A 72 9.99 -0.65 -7.26
CA VAL A 72 10.24 -0.79 -5.81
C VAL A 72 9.98 0.57 -5.15
N PRO A 73 8.88 0.74 -4.38
CA PRO A 73 8.55 1.97 -3.65
C PRO A 73 9.55 2.44 -2.60
N PHE A 74 10.74 1.86 -2.49
CA PHE A 74 11.49 1.88 -1.25
C PHE A 74 12.97 2.12 -1.50
N ALA A 75 13.59 2.95 -0.65
CA ALA A 75 14.95 3.42 -0.84
C ALA A 75 15.97 2.27 -0.94
N ASP A 76 16.84 2.34 -1.95
CA ASP A 76 18.06 1.54 -2.06
C ASP A 76 19.02 1.91 -0.94
N GLY A 77 18.77 1.37 0.25
CA GLY A 77 19.54 1.61 1.46
C GLY A 77 20.54 0.50 1.80
N GLY A 78 20.77 -0.46 0.91
CA GLY A 78 21.70 -1.56 1.18
C GLY A 78 22.18 -2.25 -0.08
N GLU A 79 23.45 -2.66 -0.07
CA GLU A 79 24.09 -3.51 -1.07
C GLU A 79 23.34 -4.85 -1.20
N ASP A 80 22.21 -4.88 -1.91
CA ASP A 80 21.41 -6.08 -2.03
C ASP A 80 21.87 -6.92 -3.22
N LYS A 81 22.44 -8.08 -2.90
CA LYS A 81 22.87 -9.11 -3.85
C LYS A 81 21.67 -9.98 -4.28
N SER A 82 20.51 -9.37 -4.55
CA SER A 82 19.43 -10.12 -5.17
C SER A 82 19.88 -10.48 -6.59
N ASN A 83 19.92 -11.78 -6.90
CA ASN A 83 20.32 -12.29 -8.22
C ASN A 83 19.31 -11.95 -9.35
N HIS A 84 18.29 -11.14 -9.05
CA HIS A 84 17.35 -10.57 -9.99
C HIS A 84 17.77 -9.13 -10.28
N ASP A 85 18.08 -8.88 -11.54
CA ASP A 85 18.49 -7.58 -12.03
C ASP A 85 17.31 -6.61 -11.88
N HIS A 86 17.47 -5.60 -11.01
CA HIS A 86 16.50 -4.50 -10.89
C HIS A 86 16.69 -3.49 -12.02
N ASP A 87 17.87 -3.48 -12.64
CA ASP A 87 18.11 -2.80 -13.89
C ASP A 87 17.26 -3.49 -14.96
N GLY A 88 16.25 -2.77 -15.43
CA GLY A 88 15.25 -3.32 -16.32
C GLY A 88 15.82 -3.98 -17.59
N GLY A 89 14.95 -4.66 -18.34
CA GLY A 89 15.36 -5.36 -19.54
C GLY A 89 14.25 -5.49 -20.57
N PHE A 90 14.66 -5.76 -21.82
CA PHE A 90 13.71 -6.09 -22.89
C PHE A 90 13.23 -7.54 -22.75
N SER A 91 11.91 -7.73 -22.80
CA SER A 91 11.25 -9.02 -23.11
C SER A 91 11.46 -10.19 -22.12
N HIS A 92 11.91 -9.94 -20.88
CA HIS A 92 12.01 -10.96 -19.83
C HIS A 92 11.32 -10.51 -18.54
N PHE A 93 9.98 -10.47 -18.56
CA PHE A 93 9.18 -10.22 -17.36
C PHE A 93 8.56 -11.51 -16.83
N ASN A 94 8.79 -11.79 -15.55
CA ASN A 94 8.13 -12.86 -14.81
C ASN A 94 7.42 -12.27 -13.60
N ALA A 95 6.09 -12.10 -13.68
CA ALA A 95 5.29 -11.45 -12.66
C ALA A 95 5.50 -12.06 -11.27
N ARG A 96 5.54 -13.40 -11.20
CA ARG A 96 5.72 -14.12 -9.95
C ARG A 96 7.12 -13.92 -9.40
N ALA A 97 8.16 -14.15 -10.19
CA ALA A 97 9.53 -14.03 -9.71
C ALA A 97 9.85 -12.59 -9.26
N CYS A 98 9.35 -11.60 -10.01
CA CYS A 98 9.50 -10.19 -9.64
C CYS A 98 8.78 -9.88 -8.32
N PHE A 99 7.51 -10.27 -8.21
CA PHE A 99 6.74 -10.06 -6.98
C PHE A 99 7.38 -10.72 -5.76
N GLU A 100 7.85 -11.97 -5.89
CA GLU A 100 8.44 -12.68 -4.77
C GLU A 100 9.76 -12.05 -4.31
N ALA A 101 10.61 -11.61 -5.24
CA ALA A 101 11.82 -10.89 -4.90
C ALA A 101 11.51 -9.58 -4.15
N ASP A 102 10.51 -8.83 -4.61
CA ASP A 102 10.08 -7.59 -3.97
C ASP A 102 9.46 -7.84 -2.58
N TYR A 103 8.63 -8.87 -2.45
CA TYR A 103 7.97 -9.24 -1.19
C TYR A 103 8.98 -9.74 -0.14
N GLU A 104 9.93 -10.60 -0.53
CA GLU A 104 11.00 -11.10 0.35
C GLU A 104 11.90 -9.98 0.89
N ARG A 105 12.07 -8.91 0.12
CA ARG A 105 12.76 -7.70 0.57
C ARG A 105 11.87 -6.91 1.54
N ALA A 106 10.61 -6.70 1.19
CA ALA A 106 9.68 -5.89 1.97
C ALA A 106 9.43 -6.42 3.39
N ILE A 107 9.33 -7.74 3.57
CA ILE A 107 9.14 -8.35 4.90
C ILE A 107 10.33 -8.15 5.85
N LYS A 108 11.51 -7.79 5.34
CA LYS A 108 12.72 -7.54 6.14
C LYS A 108 12.85 -6.08 6.57
N TRP A 109 11.99 -5.20 6.07
CA TRP A 109 12.12 -3.77 6.35
C TRP A 109 11.55 -3.39 7.72
N PRO A 110 12.19 -2.43 8.39
CA PRO A 110 11.60 -1.78 9.55
C PRO A 110 10.28 -1.06 9.20
N ALA A 111 9.47 -0.83 10.22
CA ALA A 111 8.27 0.00 10.11
C ALA A 111 8.63 1.45 9.73
N PHE A 112 7.73 2.11 9.00
CA PHE A 112 7.84 3.48 8.49
C PHE A 112 8.99 3.70 7.49
N GLN A 113 9.28 2.70 6.66
CA GLN A 113 10.28 2.79 5.58
C GLN A 113 9.65 2.91 4.18
N PHE A 114 8.31 2.87 4.09
CA PHE A 114 7.59 3.11 2.84
C PHE A 114 7.83 4.53 2.33
N GLN A 115 8.28 4.67 1.08
CA GLN A 115 8.34 5.95 0.39
C GLN A 115 7.26 5.98 -0.70
N ASP A 116 6.52 7.09 -0.78
CA ASP A 116 5.59 7.31 -1.88
C ASP A 116 6.40 7.47 -3.17
N VAL A 117 6.54 6.40 -3.95
CA VAL A 117 7.16 6.50 -5.27
C VAL A 117 6.25 7.30 -6.16
N GLY A 118 6.69 8.53 -6.44
CA GLY A 118 6.10 9.35 -7.48
C GLY A 118 5.89 8.55 -8.77
N TRP A 119 4.66 8.67 -9.28
CA TRP A 119 4.09 8.21 -10.54
C TRP A 119 5.12 7.72 -11.59
N GLY A 120 4.97 6.46 -12.00
CA GLY A 120 5.77 5.83 -13.07
C GLY A 120 5.42 4.37 -13.32
N THR A 121 4.85 3.67 -12.33
CA THR A 121 4.70 2.21 -12.35
C THR A 121 3.40 1.76 -11.66
N GLN A 122 2.25 2.07 -12.28
CA GLN A 122 0.94 1.70 -11.74
C GLN A 122 0.53 0.30 -12.20
N ASP A 123 0.39 -0.61 -11.25
CA ASP A 123 -0.26 -1.92 -11.49
C ASP A 123 -1.78 -1.83 -11.29
N VAL A 124 -2.26 -0.77 -10.63
CA VAL A 124 -3.67 -0.57 -10.26
C VAL A 124 -4.03 0.89 -10.46
N HIS A 125 -5.29 1.15 -10.81
CA HIS A 125 -5.81 2.51 -10.82
C HIS A 125 -5.66 3.18 -9.44
N PRO A 126 -5.11 4.41 -9.33
CA PRO A 126 -4.83 5.07 -8.05
C PRO A 126 -6.05 5.25 -7.13
N MET A 127 -7.22 5.38 -7.74
CA MET A 127 -8.52 5.49 -7.06
C MET A 127 -9.26 4.17 -6.84
N ALA A 128 -8.67 3.02 -7.22
CA ALA A 128 -9.28 1.73 -6.90
C ALA A 128 -9.41 1.57 -5.38
N GLN A 129 -10.46 0.90 -4.93
CA GLN A 129 -10.72 0.72 -3.51
C GLN A 129 -10.07 -0.57 -3.01
N ILE A 130 -9.32 -0.45 -1.90
CA ILE A 130 -8.85 -1.62 -1.17
C ILE A 130 -10.05 -2.28 -0.49
N PRO A 131 -10.25 -3.60 -0.63
CA PRO A 131 -11.25 -4.33 0.12
C PRO A 131 -11.15 -4.06 1.62
N MET A 132 -12.27 -3.74 2.28
CA MET A 132 -12.26 -3.35 3.69
C MET A 132 -11.66 -4.43 4.61
N ASP A 133 -11.77 -5.71 4.24
CA ASP A 133 -11.20 -6.83 4.99
C ASP A 133 -9.67 -6.96 4.86
N LEU A 134 -9.07 -6.33 3.83
CA LEU A 134 -7.63 -6.12 3.72
C LEU A 134 -7.15 -4.89 4.50
N ILE A 135 -8.04 -3.94 4.78
CA ILE A 135 -7.72 -2.77 5.61
C ILE A 135 -7.86 -3.12 7.10
N ALA A 136 -8.96 -3.75 7.48
CA ALA A 136 -9.30 -3.99 8.88
C ALA A 136 -8.39 -5.05 9.54
N GLY A 137 -7.92 -6.04 8.78
CA GLY A 137 -7.25 -7.23 9.32
C GLY A 137 -8.21 -8.17 10.08
N PRO A 138 -7.71 -9.24 10.70
CA PRO A 138 -6.30 -9.67 10.73
C PRO A 138 -5.81 -10.18 9.37
N TRP A 139 -4.49 -10.21 9.18
CA TRP A 139 -3.84 -10.57 7.93
C TRP A 139 -3.12 -11.92 8.02
N ASN A 140 -3.60 -12.88 7.22
CA ASN A 140 -2.81 -14.07 6.88
C ASN A 140 -1.82 -13.73 5.75
N GLU A 141 -0.97 -14.68 5.36
CA GLU A 141 0.03 -14.46 4.32
C GLU A 141 -0.56 -14.06 2.96
N GLU A 142 -1.73 -14.57 2.58
CA GLU A 142 -2.40 -14.17 1.35
C GLU A 142 -2.79 -12.68 1.39
N LYS A 143 -3.45 -12.26 2.48
CA LYS A 143 -3.87 -10.87 2.66
C LYS A 143 -2.68 -9.92 2.71
N LYS A 144 -1.57 -10.30 3.35
CA LYS A 144 -0.33 -9.52 3.38
C LYS A 144 0.24 -9.32 1.98
N ARG A 145 0.34 -10.40 1.21
CA ARG A 145 0.84 -10.37 -0.17
C ARG A 145 -0.04 -9.51 -1.07
N ARG A 146 -1.36 -9.66 -0.98
CA ARG A 146 -2.30 -8.87 -1.77
C ARG A 146 -2.25 -7.39 -1.39
N LEU A 147 -2.18 -7.07 -0.09
CA LEU A 147 -2.00 -5.70 0.38
C LEU A 147 -0.68 -5.10 -0.11
N PHE A 148 0.42 -5.84 -0.05
CA PHE A 148 1.71 -5.42 -0.59
C PHE A 148 1.63 -5.17 -2.09
N TRP A 149 0.98 -6.06 -2.86
CA TRP A 149 0.77 -5.87 -4.30
C TRP A 149 -0.01 -4.59 -4.62
N LEU A 150 -1.07 -4.29 -3.87
CA LEU A 150 -1.84 -3.07 -4.03
C LEU A 150 -1.00 -1.82 -3.73
N THR A 151 -0.25 -1.86 -2.63
CA THR A 151 0.58 -0.75 -2.16
C THR A 151 1.73 -0.47 -3.12
N ARG A 152 2.45 -1.51 -3.57
CA ARG A 152 3.51 -1.38 -4.60
C ARG A 152 2.96 -0.96 -5.97
N GLY A 153 1.70 -1.32 -6.23
CA GLY A 153 1.00 -1.06 -7.48
C GLY A 153 0.49 0.37 -7.63
N GLY A 154 0.74 1.25 -6.65
CA GLY A 154 0.45 2.68 -6.73
C GLY A 154 -0.93 3.09 -6.22
N ILE A 155 -1.60 2.26 -5.42
CA ILE A 155 -2.87 2.65 -4.80
C ILE A 155 -2.65 3.82 -3.83
N GLN A 156 -3.44 4.88 -3.97
CA GLN A 156 -3.24 6.10 -3.18
C GLN A 156 -4.28 6.21 -2.06
N LEU A 157 -3.94 5.64 -0.90
CA LEU A 157 -4.77 5.75 0.31
C LEU A 157 -4.90 7.18 0.85
N HIS A 158 -4.07 8.12 0.38
CA HIS A 158 -4.08 9.52 0.79
C HIS A 158 -4.96 10.45 -0.10
N LEU A 159 -5.66 9.93 -1.11
CA LEU A 159 -6.58 10.71 -1.95
C LEU A 159 -7.99 10.82 -1.35
N LYS A 160 -8.83 11.71 -1.92
CA LYS A 160 -10.21 12.05 -1.49
C LYS A 160 -11.16 10.85 -1.28
N MET A 161 -10.80 9.65 -1.71
CA MET A 161 -11.55 8.40 -1.46
C MET A 161 -11.53 7.96 0.02
N GLN A 162 -10.70 8.56 0.87
CA GLN A 162 -10.64 8.28 2.32
C GLN A 162 -11.97 8.45 3.05
N ASN A 163 -12.82 9.37 2.60
CA ASN A 163 -14.14 9.61 3.20
C ASN A 163 -15.07 8.38 3.09
N LEU A 164 -14.71 7.40 2.26
CA LEU A 164 -15.47 6.16 2.10
C LEU A 164 -15.06 5.07 3.09
N ILE A 165 -13.91 5.20 3.76
CA ILE A 165 -13.48 4.23 4.78
C ILE A 165 -14.09 4.66 6.12
N PRO A 166 -15.02 3.89 6.70
CA PRO A 166 -15.62 4.21 7.99
C PRO A 166 -14.55 4.26 9.08
N TRP A 167 -14.70 5.18 10.05
CA TRP A 167 -13.74 5.31 11.15
C TRP A 167 -13.63 4.02 11.97
N GLU A 168 -14.68 3.20 12.02
CA GLU A 168 -14.70 1.88 12.66
C GLU A 168 -13.66 0.94 12.03
N VAL A 169 -13.53 0.98 10.70
CA VAL A 169 -12.54 0.17 9.96
C VAL A 169 -11.12 0.68 10.26
N LYS A 170 -10.93 2.00 10.37
CA LYS A 170 -9.63 2.60 10.74
C LYS A 170 -9.21 2.19 12.15
N VAL A 171 -10.13 2.24 13.10
CA VAL A 171 -9.91 1.79 14.49
C VAL A 171 -9.62 0.30 14.55
N GLN A 172 -10.36 -0.51 13.80
CA GLN A 172 -10.10 -1.94 13.72
C GLN A 172 -8.73 -2.26 13.11
N CYS A 173 -8.32 -1.51 12.08
CA CYS A 173 -6.97 -1.59 11.52
C CYS A 173 -5.91 -1.28 12.58
N LEU A 174 -6.05 -0.19 13.34
CA LEU A 174 -5.11 0.19 14.40
C LEU A 174 -5.06 -0.87 15.52
N ASP A 175 -6.21 -1.39 15.91
CA ASP A 175 -6.28 -2.42 16.94
C ASP A 175 -5.55 -3.70 16.50
N ASN A 176 -5.88 -4.21 15.31
CA ASN A 176 -5.29 -5.44 14.77
C ASN A 176 -3.81 -5.31 14.40
N ALA A 177 -3.38 -4.14 13.89
CA ALA A 177 -1.99 -3.95 13.46
C ALA A 177 -1.06 -3.62 14.64
N VAL A 178 -1.58 -2.97 15.69
CA VAL A 178 -0.74 -2.28 16.67
C VAL A 178 -1.14 -2.54 18.11
N ILE A 179 -2.41 -2.40 18.50
CA ILE A 179 -2.79 -2.43 19.93
C ILE A 179 -2.89 -3.86 20.44
N SER A 180 -3.62 -4.71 19.72
CA SER A 180 -3.89 -6.10 20.09
C SER A 180 -2.90 -7.10 19.47
N ALA A 181 -2.06 -6.66 18.52
CA ALA A 181 -1.07 -7.52 17.88
C ALA A 181 0.00 -8.00 18.88
N GLU A 182 0.29 -9.30 18.98
CA GLU A 182 1.39 -9.77 19.85
C GLU A 182 2.73 -9.10 19.47
N CYS A 183 3.01 -9.03 18.17
CA CYS A 183 4.11 -8.25 17.61
C CYS A 183 3.57 -7.46 16.39
N PRO A 184 3.66 -6.12 16.38
CA PRO A 184 3.25 -5.33 15.23
C PRO A 184 4.05 -5.70 13.98
N ASP A 185 3.34 -5.99 12.89
CA ASP A 185 3.95 -6.41 11.62
C ASP A 185 4.44 -5.18 10.83
N PRO A 186 5.77 -5.03 10.61
CA PRO A 186 6.32 -3.90 9.87
C PRO A 186 5.76 -3.74 8.45
N LEU A 187 5.45 -4.84 7.76
CA LEU A 187 4.90 -4.80 6.41
C LEU A 187 3.50 -4.17 6.43
N ILE A 188 2.66 -4.57 7.38
CA ILE A 188 1.31 -4.00 7.55
C ILE A 188 1.39 -2.52 7.88
N ILE A 189 2.29 -2.13 8.80
CA ILE A 189 2.52 -0.73 9.16
C ILE A 189 2.93 0.08 7.93
N ASN A 190 3.88 -0.43 7.14
CA ASN A 190 4.34 0.22 5.91
C ASN A 190 3.24 0.35 4.84
N CYS A 191 2.32 -0.61 4.75
CA CYS A 191 1.24 -0.58 3.75
C CYS A 191 0.05 0.30 4.16
N LEU A 192 -0.30 0.31 5.45
CA LEU A 192 -1.57 0.90 5.91
C LEU A 192 -1.40 2.09 6.83
N VAL A 193 -0.39 2.14 7.71
CA VAL A 193 -0.34 3.15 8.78
C VAL A 193 0.32 4.42 8.27
N SER A 194 -0.51 5.42 7.98
CA SER A 194 -0.07 6.77 7.60
C SER A 194 -1.15 7.81 7.96
N ASP A 195 -1.04 9.04 7.47
CA ASP A 195 -1.94 10.14 7.82
C ASP A 195 -3.43 9.80 7.66
N TRP A 196 -3.81 9.02 6.64
CA TRP A 196 -5.21 8.66 6.41
C TRP A 196 -5.82 7.82 7.53
N THR A 197 -5.01 7.04 8.24
CA THR A 197 -5.43 6.08 9.26
C THR A 197 -6.02 6.79 10.47
N PHE A 198 -5.63 8.04 10.73
CA PHE A 198 -6.02 8.78 11.94
C PHE A 198 -7.18 9.74 11.72
N ARG A 199 -7.41 10.16 10.47
CA ARG A 199 -8.43 11.16 10.11
C ARG A 199 -9.84 10.68 10.39
N ASP A 200 -10.71 11.62 10.77
CA ASP A 200 -12.15 11.44 10.95
C ASP A 200 -12.54 10.41 12.03
N ILE A 201 -11.58 10.02 12.89
CA ILE A 201 -11.88 9.22 14.07
C ILE A 201 -12.47 10.16 15.15
N PRO A 202 -13.63 9.82 15.74
CA PRO A 202 -14.23 10.62 16.81
C PRO A 202 -13.24 10.83 17.97
N GLU A 203 -13.24 12.02 18.55
CA GLU A 203 -12.22 12.43 19.52
C GLU A 203 -12.16 11.53 20.75
N ASP A 204 -13.31 11.09 21.27
CA ASP A 204 -13.41 10.16 22.40
C ASP A 204 -12.81 8.79 22.07
N ILE A 205 -12.98 8.33 20.83
CA ILE A 205 -12.39 7.10 20.33
C ILE A 205 -10.88 7.26 20.16
N SER A 206 -10.40 8.35 19.57
CA SER A 206 -8.96 8.63 19.44
C SER A 206 -8.27 8.70 20.80
N ARG A 207 -8.88 9.38 21.79
CA ARG A 207 -8.38 9.41 23.18
C ARG A 207 -8.25 8.02 23.77
N LYS A 208 -9.26 7.15 23.56
CA LYS A 208 -9.22 5.76 24.02
C LYS A 208 -8.06 4.99 23.38
N GLN A 209 -7.89 5.10 22.06
CA GLN A 209 -6.79 4.45 21.33
C GLN A 209 -5.41 4.91 21.84
N VAL A 210 -5.22 6.21 22.09
CA VAL A 210 -3.99 6.76 22.70
C VAL A 210 -3.75 6.18 24.10
N LEU A 211 -4.79 6.08 24.93
CA LEU A 211 -4.67 5.50 26.27
C LEU A 211 -4.27 4.01 26.24
N ASP A 212 -4.84 3.25 25.31
CA ASP A 212 -4.53 1.83 25.16
C ASP A 212 -3.10 1.64 24.61
N LEU A 213 -2.65 2.47 23.65
CA LEU A 213 -1.25 2.51 23.20
C LEU A 213 -0.28 2.84 24.34
N ASN A 214 -0.57 3.87 25.13
CA ASN A 214 0.27 4.26 26.27
C ASN A 214 0.35 3.14 27.32
N ARG A 215 -0.79 2.49 27.61
CA ARG A 215 -0.81 1.33 28.52
C ARG A 215 0.07 0.21 28.01
N ARG A 216 0.03 -0.08 26.71
CA ARG A 216 0.88 -1.10 26.10
C ARG A 216 2.37 -0.71 26.14
N ILE A 217 2.71 0.55 25.82
CA ILE A 217 4.11 1.03 25.89
C ILE A 217 4.70 0.87 27.30
N GLU A 218 3.90 1.15 28.32
CA GLU A 218 4.33 1.08 29.72
C GLU A 218 4.36 -0.37 30.24
N TRP A 219 3.28 -1.14 30.01
CA TRP A 219 3.03 -2.42 30.68
C TRP A 219 3.03 -3.65 29.77
N GLY A 220 3.09 -3.49 28.44
CA GLY A 220 2.95 -4.57 27.46
C GLY A 220 4.16 -5.49 27.32
N GLY A 221 5.30 -5.16 27.95
CA GLY A 221 6.51 -5.99 27.88
C GLY A 221 7.21 -5.99 26.50
N ASP A 222 6.77 -5.14 25.57
CA ASP A 222 7.33 -5.04 24.22
C ASP A 222 8.84 -4.69 24.22
N PRO A 223 9.64 -5.19 23.26
CA PRO A 223 11.03 -4.80 23.11
C PRO A 223 11.17 -3.31 22.72
N PRO A 224 12.36 -2.70 22.93
CA PRO A 224 12.57 -1.27 22.66
C PRO A 224 12.15 -0.81 21.26
N ASP A 225 12.45 -1.60 20.23
CA ASP A 225 12.13 -1.26 18.83
C ASP A 225 10.62 -1.25 18.58
N THR A 226 9.89 -2.23 19.12
CA THR A 226 8.42 -2.24 19.08
C THR A 226 7.85 -1.06 19.84
N LYS A 227 8.38 -0.72 21.02
CA LYS A 227 7.93 0.45 21.78
C LYS A 227 8.13 1.76 21.01
N GLU A 228 9.18 1.87 20.21
CA GLU A 228 9.40 3.03 19.34
C GLU A 228 8.32 3.14 18.25
N VAL A 229 7.97 2.02 17.61
CA VAL A 229 6.84 1.97 16.67
C VAL A 229 5.54 2.42 17.34
N LEU A 230 5.21 1.88 18.52
CA LEU A 230 4.01 2.24 19.27
C LEU A 230 3.98 3.75 19.61
N ARG A 231 5.12 4.32 20.04
CA ARG A 231 5.23 5.76 20.35
C ARG A 231 4.99 6.63 19.13
N ARG A 232 5.55 6.28 17.97
CA ARG A 232 5.34 7.03 16.73
C ARG A 232 3.86 7.10 16.36
N ILE A 233 3.15 5.98 16.48
CA ILE A 233 1.71 5.89 16.18
C ILE A 233 0.91 6.70 17.21
N ALA A 234 1.23 6.59 18.50
CA ALA A 234 0.57 7.38 19.55
C ALA A 234 0.76 8.89 19.35
N ILE A 235 1.97 9.31 18.94
CA ILE A 235 2.27 10.72 18.62
C ILE A 235 1.47 11.17 17.40
N ALA A 236 1.44 10.38 16.32
CA ALA A 236 0.70 10.70 15.11
C ALA A 236 -0.81 10.85 15.37
N LEU A 237 -1.40 9.90 16.09
CA LEU A 237 -2.82 9.93 16.47
C LEU A 237 -3.14 11.14 17.38
N ASN A 238 -2.29 11.43 18.36
CA ASN A 238 -2.47 12.58 19.25
C ASN A 238 -2.27 13.91 18.53
N PHE A 239 -1.41 13.96 17.51
CA PHE A 239 -1.22 15.14 16.66
C PHE A 239 -2.46 15.40 15.80
N ASP A 240 -3.02 14.37 15.16
CA ASP A 240 -4.23 14.50 14.34
C ASP A 240 -5.42 15.02 15.16
N MET A 241 -5.58 14.56 16.41
CA MET A 241 -6.60 15.08 17.33
C MET A 241 -6.48 16.59 17.62
N GLN A 242 -5.28 17.16 17.53
CA GLN A 242 -5.03 18.57 17.83
C GLN A 242 -5.20 19.48 16.60
N LEU A 243 -5.38 18.90 15.41
CA LEU A 243 -5.59 19.68 14.21
C LEU A 243 -6.99 20.34 14.22
N PRO A 244 -7.11 21.60 13.79
CA PRO A 244 -8.39 22.28 13.71
C PRO A 244 -9.42 21.53 12.84
N GLN A 245 -10.67 21.46 13.30
CA GLN A 245 -11.79 20.75 12.63
C GLN A 245 -12.02 21.13 11.14
N TRP A 246 -11.60 22.32 10.70
CA TRP A 246 -11.71 22.74 9.29
C TRP A 246 -10.66 22.10 8.36
N LEU A 247 -9.59 21.50 8.90
CA LEU A 247 -8.69 20.61 8.16
C LEU A 247 -9.27 19.20 8.00
N HIS A 248 -10.30 18.85 8.77
CA HIS A 248 -11.04 17.59 8.69
C HIS A 248 -12.33 17.70 7.87
N MET A 249 -12.62 18.86 7.27
CA MET A 249 -13.78 19.01 6.37
C MET A 249 -13.39 18.72 4.92
N PRO A 250 -14.22 17.96 4.17
CA PRO A 250 -14.00 17.76 2.75
C PRO A 250 -14.16 19.09 2.00
N SER A 251 -13.19 19.40 1.14
CA SER A 251 -13.30 20.44 0.11
C SER A 251 -13.89 19.89 -1.18
#